data_AF-A0A2D4Q4B6-F1
#
_entry.id   AF-A0A2D4Q4B6-F1
#
_cell.length_a   1.000
_cell.length_b   1.000
_cell.length_c   1.000
_cell.angle_alpha   90.00
_cell.angle_beta   90.00
_cell.angle_gamma   90.00
#
_symmetry.space_group_name_H-M   'P 1'
#
loop_
_entity.id
_entity.type
_entity.pdbx_description
1 polymer ?
#
loop_
_entity_poly.entity_id
_entity_poly.type
_entity_poly.pdbx_seq_one_letter_code
_entity_poly.pdbx_strand_id
1 'polypeptide(L)'
;KSWGESWRMMPSNKAFVFVDNHDNQRGHGSGGSSILTFWNPRLYKMAVGFMLAHPYGFTRIMSSYWWPKDIQNGKDLNDWVGPPSNSDGSIKPVTIYADETCGNGWICEHRWDEIR
;
A
#
# COMPACT_ATOMS: atom_id res chain seq x y z
N LYS A 1 -27.86 -1.22 0.30
CA LYS A 1 -27.03 0.01 0.25
C LYS A 1 -25.77 -0.31 -0.55
N SER A 2 -25.39 0.50 -1.54
CA SER A 2 -24.15 0.32 -2.32
C SER A 2 -22.97 1.03 -1.67
N TRP A 3 -21.76 0.47 -1.76
CA TRP A 3 -20.55 1.12 -1.24
C TRP A 3 -20.21 2.40 -2.05
N GLY A 4 -19.65 3.44 -1.42
CA GLY A 4 -19.34 4.74 -2.06
C GLY A 4 -20.17 5.92 -1.52
N GLU A 5 -20.77 6.73 -2.40
CA GLU A 5 -21.52 7.95 -2.02
C GLU A 5 -22.63 7.68 -0.99
N SER A 6 -23.30 6.51 -1.04
CA SER A 6 -24.36 6.16 -0.09
C SER A 6 -23.86 5.92 1.34
N TRP A 7 -22.54 5.78 1.50
CA TRP A 7 -21.83 5.74 2.79
C TRP A 7 -21.33 7.12 3.23
N ARG A 8 -21.80 8.20 2.59
CA ARG A 8 -21.38 9.60 2.83
C ARG A 8 -19.92 9.87 2.44
N MET A 9 -19.37 9.07 1.54
CA MET A 9 -18.09 9.37 0.90
C MET A 9 -18.27 10.47 -0.17
N MET A 10 -17.17 11.03 -0.65
CA MET A 10 -17.20 12.06 -1.70
C MET A 10 -17.89 11.56 -2.99
N PRO A 11 -18.40 12.46 -3.84
CA PRO A 11 -18.86 12.10 -5.17
C PRO A 11 -17.78 11.32 -5.94
N SER A 12 -18.18 10.24 -6.62
CA SER A 12 -17.27 9.30 -7.29
C SER A 12 -16.33 10.03 -8.27
N ASN A 13 -16.85 10.96 -9.06
CA ASN A 13 -16.06 11.76 -10.01
C ASN A 13 -15.11 12.81 -9.37
N LYS A 14 -15.08 12.90 -8.04
CA LYS A 14 -14.17 13.76 -7.26
C LYS A 14 -13.34 12.96 -6.26
N ALA A 15 -13.53 11.64 -6.20
CA ALA A 15 -12.86 10.78 -5.24
C ALA A 15 -11.59 10.19 -5.85
N PHE A 16 -10.47 10.35 -5.14
CA PHE A 16 -9.23 9.64 -5.41
C PHE A 16 -9.05 8.59 -4.32
N VAL A 17 -9.10 7.32 -4.69
CA VAL A 17 -9.27 6.21 -3.74
C VAL A 17 -8.08 5.26 -3.75
N PHE A 18 -7.75 4.76 -2.57
CA PHE A 18 -6.64 3.85 -2.33
C PHE A 18 -6.93 3.05 -1.06
N VAL A 19 -6.36 1.84 -0.94
CA VAL A 19 -6.43 1.03 0.29
C VAL A 19 -5.49 1.60 1.34
N ASP A 20 -4.27 1.93 0.93
CA ASP A 20 -3.23 2.55 1.73
C ASP A 20 -2.44 3.59 0.93
N ASN A 21 -1.63 4.39 1.63
CA ASN A 21 -0.66 5.31 1.06
C ASN A 21 0.64 5.26 1.88
N HIS A 22 1.64 6.05 1.48
CA HIS A 22 2.95 6.07 2.13
C HIS A 22 2.92 6.48 3.61
N ASP A 23 1.99 7.35 4.02
CA ASP A 23 1.86 7.77 5.42
C ASP A 23 1.19 6.69 6.27
N ASN A 24 -0.03 6.29 5.89
CA ASN A 24 -0.88 5.47 6.75
C ASN A 24 -0.42 4.01 6.82
N GLN A 25 0.35 3.53 5.83
CA GLN A 25 0.99 2.22 5.91
C GLN A 25 2.10 2.16 6.98
N ARG A 26 2.53 3.33 7.49
CA ARG A 26 3.49 3.51 8.59
C ARG A 26 2.81 4.01 9.87
N GLY A 27 1.49 4.06 9.90
CA GLY A 27 0.72 4.57 11.05
C GLY A 27 0.66 6.10 11.15
N HIS A 28 1.06 6.83 10.10
CA HIS A 28 0.93 8.29 10.05
C HIS A 28 -0.43 8.68 9.49
N GLY A 29 -1.02 9.75 10.03
CA GLY A 29 -2.34 10.21 9.61
C GLY A 29 -3.50 9.37 10.17
N SER A 30 -4.62 9.35 9.46
CA SER A 30 -5.86 8.70 9.92
C SER A 30 -5.98 7.24 9.43
N GLY A 31 -6.79 6.45 10.13
CA GLY A 31 -7.03 5.03 9.85
C GLY A 31 -6.33 4.08 10.82
N GLY A 32 -5.12 4.42 11.28
CA GLY A 32 -4.40 3.64 12.29
C GLY A 32 -4.31 2.15 11.95
N SER A 33 -4.59 1.28 12.93
CA SER A 33 -4.52 -0.19 12.77
C SER A 33 -5.56 -0.81 11.83
N SER A 34 -6.52 -0.02 11.32
CA SER A 34 -7.52 -0.51 10.37
C SER A 34 -7.04 -0.53 8.91
N ILE A 35 -5.95 0.19 8.60
CA ILE A 35 -5.40 0.24 7.25
C ILE A 35 -4.72 -1.09 6.90
N LEU A 36 -5.16 -1.69 5.81
CA LEU A 36 -4.53 -2.88 5.24
C LEU A 36 -3.36 -2.46 4.36
N THR A 37 -2.24 -3.17 4.48
CA THR A 37 -1.01 -2.90 3.73
C THR A 37 -0.40 -4.21 3.24
N PHE A 38 0.73 -4.17 2.52
CA PHE A 38 1.46 -5.39 2.16
C PHE A 38 1.87 -6.27 3.36
N TRP A 39 1.92 -5.72 4.58
CA TRP A 39 2.16 -6.48 5.81
C TRP A 39 1.01 -7.45 6.15
N ASN A 40 -0.15 -7.28 5.52
CA ASN A 40 -1.33 -8.13 5.65
C ASN A 40 -1.73 -8.65 4.25
N PRO A 41 -0.85 -9.39 3.54
CA PRO A 41 -0.92 -9.53 2.08
C PRO A 41 -2.21 -10.20 1.60
N ARG A 42 -2.75 -11.17 2.35
CA ARG A 42 -4.01 -11.84 2.00
C ARG A 42 -5.20 -10.86 2.02
N LEU A 43 -5.35 -10.10 3.11
CA LEU A 43 -6.46 -9.16 3.26
C LEU A 43 -6.28 -7.94 2.34
N TYR A 44 -5.04 -7.48 2.17
CA TYR A 44 -4.72 -6.40 1.25
C TYR A 44 -5.15 -6.72 -0.18
N LYS A 45 -4.79 -7.91 -0.69
CA LYS A 45 -5.22 -8.37 -2.02
C LYS A 45 -6.73 -8.41 -2.17
N MET A 46 -7.46 -8.88 -1.15
CA MET A 46 -8.93 -8.87 -1.17
C MET A 46 -9.50 -7.44 -1.23
N ALA A 47 -8.92 -6.50 -0.46
CA ALA A 47 -9.36 -5.11 -0.44
C ALA A 47 -9.05 -4.39 -1.75
N VAL A 48 -7.86 -4.57 -2.31
CA VAL A 48 -7.48 -4.03 -3.61
C VAL A 48 -8.34 -4.62 -4.72
N GLY A 49 -8.57 -5.94 -4.71
CA GLY A 49 -9.47 -6.59 -5.67
C GLY A 49 -10.89 -6.03 -5.63
N PHE A 50 -11.44 -5.78 -4.43
CA PHE A 50 -12.72 -5.10 -4.29
C PHE A 50 -12.67 -3.65 -4.82
N MET A 51 -11.64 -2.88 -4.47
CA MET A 51 -11.45 -1.51 -4.93
C MET A 51 -11.39 -1.41 -6.46
N LEU A 52 -10.70 -2.34 -7.13
CA LEU A 52 -10.57 -2.37 -8.59
C LEU A 52 -11.85 -2.83 -9.29
N ALA A 53 -12.61 -3.74 -8.69
CA ALA A 53 -13.86 -4.25 -9.26
C ALA A 53 -15.06 -3.31 -9.02
N HIS A 54 -15.02 -2.47 -7.97
CA HIS A 54 -16.14 -1.62 -7.57
C HIS A 54 -16.08 -0.25 -8.26
N PRO A 55 -17.16 0.24 -8.92
CA PRO A 55 -17.13 1.46 -9.74
C PRO A 55 -17.23 2.74 -8.89
N TYR A 56 -16.21 3.04 -8.08
CA TYR A 56 -16.16 4.23 -7.23
C TYR A 56 -14.79 4.89 -7.23
N GLY A 57 -14.75 6.18 -7.61
CA GLY A 57 -13.52 6.98 -7.58
C GLY A 57 -12.54 6.66 -8.69
N PHE A 58 -11.43 7.38 -8.68
CA PHE A 58 -10.23 7.08 -9.45
C PHE A 58 -9.24 6.33 -8.56
N THR A 59 -8.92 5.09 -8.92
CA THR A 59 -8.15 4.18 -8.09
C THR A 59 -6.65 4.41 -8.21
N ARG A 60 -5.94 4.35 -7.07
CA ARG A 60 -4.48 4.27 -7.01
C ARG A 60 -4.06 3.08 -6.16
N ILE A 61 -3.17 2.29 -6.72
CA ILE A 61 -2.50 1.17 -6.03
C ILE A 61 -1.21 1.72 -5.42
N MET A 62 -0.96 1.40 -4.15
CA MET A 62 0.31 1.69 -3.51
C MET A 62 1.35 0.67 -3.98
N SER A 63 2.59 1.11 -4.20
CA SER A 63 3.70 0.21 -4.50
C SER A 63 4.86 0.54 -3.57
N SER A 64 5.15 -0.38 -2.65
CA SER A 64 5.94 -0.14 -1.47
C SER A 64 7.35 -0.73 -1.56
N TYR A 65 8.13 -0.46 -0.53
CA TYR A 65 9.35 -1.17 -0.19
C TYR A 65 9.21 -1.75 1.22
N TRP A 66 10.01 -2.76 1.52
CA TRP A 66 10.12 -3.35 2.85
C TRP A 66 11.02 -2.50 3.75
N TRP A 67 10.63 -2.33 5.00
CA TRP A 67 11.48 -1.76 6.06
C TRP A 67 11.33 -2.61 7.33
N PRO A 68 12.30 -2.57 8.27
CA PRO A 68 12.23 -3.34 9.51
C PRO A 68 11.24 -2.69 10.49
N LYS A 69 9.94 -2.84 10.22
CA LYS A 69 8.85 -2.29 11.04
C LYS A 69 8.94 -2.80 12.48
N ASP A 70 8.88 -1.90 13.46
CA ASP A 70 8.91 -2.23 14.89
C ASP A 70 7.79 -1.50 15.63
N ILE A 71 6.69 -2.21 15.91
CA ILE A 71 5.52 -1.63 16.58
C ILE A 71 5.68 -1.73 18.10
N GLN A 72 5.85 -0.58 18.75
CA GLN A 72 5.83 -0.45 20.20
C GLN A 72 4.76 0.54 20.64
N ASN A 73 3.90 0.12 21.57
CA ASN A 73 2.77 0.92 22.06
C ASN A 73 1.90 1.52 20.94
N GLY A 74 1.71 0.78 19.85
CA GLY A 74 0.90 1.19 18.70
C GLY A 74 1.58 2.14 17.71
N LYS A 75 2.88 2.43 17.86
CA LYS A 75 3.67 3.25 16.93
C LYS A 75 4.81 2.43 16.32
N ASP A 76 5.07 2.61 15.03
CA ASP A 76 6.28 2.11 14.38
C ASP A 76 7.48 2.98 14.77
N LEU A 77 8.45 2.42 15.49
CA LEU A 77 9.68 3.13 15.85
C LEU A 77 10.63 3.32 14.66
N ASN A 78 10.39 2.59 13.56
CA ASN A 78 11.17 2.63 12.33
C ASN A 78 10.39 3.22 11.15
N ASP A 79 9.38 4.04 11.44
CA ASP A 79 8.57 4.76 10.44
C ASP A 79 9.37 5.75 9.57
N TRP A 80 10.57 6.13 10.03
CA TRP A 80 11.50 7.03 9.36
C TRP A 80 12.39 6.34 8.31
N VAL A 81 12.38 5.00 8.23
CA VAL A 81 13.31 4.26 7.36
C VAL A 81 13.00 4.52 5.88
N GLY A 82 14.00 5.03 5.17
CA GLY A 82 13.95 5.32 3.74
C GLY A 82 13.92 4.06 2.85
N PRO A 83 13.89 4.25 1.52
CA PRO A 83 13.86 3.13 0.58
C PRO A 83 15.14 2.28 0.64
N PRO A 84 15.13 1.06 0.05
CA PRO A 84 16.32 0.24 -0.08
C PRO A 84 17.47 1.04 -0.71
N SER A 85 18.56 1.20 0.04
CA SER A 85 19.67 2.10 -0.33
C SER A 85 21.02 1.40 -0.20
N ASN A 86 21.98 1.78 -1.04
CA ASN A 86 23.38 1.38 -0.96
C ASN A 86 24.08 2.13 0.20
N SER A 87 25.32 1.74 0.52
CA SER A 87 26.09 2.37 1.59
C SER A 87 26.41 3.85 1.33
N ASP A 88 26.35 4.30 0.08
CA ASP A 88 26.55 5.70 -0.35
C ASP A 88 25.24 6.53 -0.32
N GLY A 89 24.12 5.95 0.10
CA GLY A 89 22.81 6.61 0.14
C GLY A 89 22.05 6.63 -1.19
N SER A 90 22.62 6.08 -2.27
CA SER A 90 21.89 5.90 -3.53
C SER A 90 20.81 4.83 -3.39
N ILE A 91 19.67 5.04 -4.06
CA ILE A 91 18.54 4.09 -4.03
C ILE A 91 18.91 2.84 -4.84
N LYS A 92 18.71 1.65 -4.27
CA LYS A 92 18.94 0.37 -4.95
C LYS A 92 17.96 0.20 -6.11
N PRO A 93 18.41 -0.34 -7.25
CA PRO A 93 17.52 -0.60 -8.37
C PRO A 93 16.46 -1.64 -8.00
N VAL A 94 15.31 -1.55 -8.66
CA VAL A 94 14.27 -2.58 -8.59
C VAL A 94 14.76 -3.76 -9.43
N THR A 95 15.01 -4.91 -8.80
CA THR A 95 15.24 -6.17 -9.51
C THR A 95 13.89 -6.80 -9.81
N ILE A 96 13.63 -7.15 -11.07
CA ILE A 96 12.43 -7.90 -11.47
C ILE A 96 12.88 -9.33 -11.77
N TYR A 97 12.31 -10.30 -11.06
CA TYR A 97 12.60 -11.72 -11.25
C TYR A 97 11.76 -12.31 -12.39
N ALA A 98 12.09 -13.54 -12.79
CA ALA A 98 11.39 -14.23 -13.88
C ALA A 98 9.93 -14.55 -13.56
N ASP A 99 9.58 -14.64 -12.27
CA ASP A 99 8.21 -14.80 -11.77
C ASP A 99 7.49 -13.44 -11.57
N GLU A 100 8.02 -12.37 -12.16
CA GLU A 100 7.53 -10.99 -12.09
C GLU A 100 7.53 -10.35 -10.69
N THR A 101 7.98 -11.08 -9.67
CA THR A 101 8.16 -10.53 -8.33
C THR A 101 9.37 -9.60 -8.27
N CYS A 102 9.37 -8.71 -7.28
CA CYS A 102 10.45 -7.75 -7.10
C CYS A 102 11.45 -8.18 -6.03
N GLY A 103 12.72 -7.86 -6.28
CA GLY A 103 13.85 -8.07 -5.37
C GLY A 103 14.35 -6.78 -4.73
N ASN A 104 15.51 -6.85 -4.08
CA ASN A 104 16.18 -5.72 -3.43
C ASN A 104 15.34 -4.98 -2.37
N GLY A 105 14.37 -5.65 -1.76
CA GLY A 105 13.48 -5.05 -0.75
C GLY A 105 12.33 -4.24 -1.34
N TRP A 106 12.10 -4.27 -2.64
CA TRP A 106 10.92 -3.69 -3.27
C TRP A 106 9.75 -4.67 -3.23
N ILE A 107 8.56 -4.20 -2.84
CA ILE A 107 7.36 -5.05 -2.70
C ILE A 107 6.63 -5.22 -4.03
N CYS A 108 6.49 -4.13 -4.79
CA CYS A 108 5.82 -4.11 -6.09
C CYS A 108 4.41 -4.72 -6.10
N GLU A 109 3.52 -4.26 -5.22
CA GLU A 109 2.12 -4.74 -5.16
C GLU A 109 1.42 -4.64 -6.52
N HIS A 110 1.75 -3.62 -7.32
CA HIS A 110 1.25 -3.45 -8.69
C HIS A 110 1.63 -4.57 -9.68
N ARG A 111 2.53 -5.48 -9.31
CA ARG A 111 2.95 -6.64 -10.11
C ARG A 111 2.42 -7.97 -9.58
N TRP A 112 1.73 -7.97 -8.45
CA TRP A 112 1.15 -9.19 -7.92
C TRP A 112 0.07 -9.70 -8.88
N ASP A 113 0.05 -11.01 -9.12
CA ASP A 113 -0.89 -11.63 -10.05
C ASP A 113 -2.35 -11.32 -9.72
N GLU A 114 -2.69 -11.13 -8.44
CA GLU A 114 -4.06 -10.80 -8.04
C GLU A 114 -4.44 -9.32 -8.22
N ILE A 115 -3.50 -8.46 -8.60
CA ILE A 115 -3.69 -7.00 -8.73
C ILE A 115 -3.56 -6.53 -10.20
N ARG A 116 -2.81 -7.24 -11.05
CA ARG A 116 -2.53 -6.86 -12.44
C ARG A 116 -3.59 -7.28 -13.45
#